data_AF-A0A1C3WP36-F1
#
_entry.id   AF-A0A1C3WP36-F1
#
_cell.length_a   1.000
_cell.length_b   1.000
_cell.length_c   1.000
_cell.angle_alpha   90.00
_cell.angle_beta   90.00
_cell.angle_gamma   90.00
#
_symmetry.space_group_name_H-M   'P 1'
#
loop_
_entity.id
_entity.type
_entity.pdbx_description
1 polymer ?
#
loop_
_entity_poly.entity_id
_entity_poly.type
_entity_poly.pdbx_seq_one_letter_code
_entity_poly.pdbx_strand_id
1 'polypeptide(L)'
;MKVSALKPAADPGSGSLRLLATFDLELSDQIRLYGLRLLQAPDGRRIVYAAQSGSRRTATFDPLLAERITQLASQTYSEATTAHGSNSKS
;
A
#
# COMPACT_ATOMS: atom_id res chain seq x y z
N MET A 1 5.26 -2.39 -14.08
CA MET A 1 4.65 -1.85 -12.85
C MET A 1 5.55 -2.14 -11.66
N LYS A 2 5.81 -1.17 -10.79
CA LYS A 2 6.73 -1.30 -9.65
C LYS A 2 6.24 -0.48 -8.45
N VAL A 3 6.40 -1.03 -7.25
CA VAL A 3 6.22 -0.29 -5.99
C VAL A 3 7.54 0.37 -5.59
N SER A 4 7.46 1.62 -5.16
CA SER A 4 8.60 2.42 -4.72
C SER A 4 8.22 3.23 -3.48
N ALA A 5 9.23 3.75 -2.77
CA ALA A 5 9.04 4.59 -1.57
C ALA A 5 8.06 4.01 -0.53
N LEU A 6 8.01 2.68 -0.39
CA LEU A 6 7.12 2.01 0.56
C LEU A 6 7.54 2.34 2.00
N LYS A 7 6.61 2.84 2.80
CA LYS A 7 6.79 3.20 4.20
C LYS A 7 5.72 2.51 5.04
N PRO A 8 6.09 1.57 5.94
CA PRO A 8 5.15 1.01 6.91
C PRO A 8 4.50 2.12 7.72
N ALA A 9 3.22 1.97 8.02
CA ALA A 9 2.48 2.93 8.81
C ALA A 9 2.85 2.78 10.29
N ALA A 10 3.25 3.90 10.92
CA ALA A 10 3.48 3.96 12.36
C ALA A 10 2.16 3.90 13.15
N ASP A 11 1.11 4.53 12.61
CA ASP A 11 -0.25 4.50 13.15
C ASP A 11 -1.19 3.79 12.16
N PRO A 12 -1.84 2.68 12.56
CA PRO A 12 -2.82 1.97 11.73
C PRO A 12 -4.08 2.79 11.40
N GLY A 13 -4.33 3.90 12.11
CA GLY A 13 -5.58 4.65 12.08
C GLY A 13 -6.71 3.97 12.88
N SER A 14 -7.81 4.70 13.07
CA SER A 14 -8.95 4.28 13.91
C SER A 14 -10.13 3.67 13.14
N GLY A 15 -9.99 3.48 11.83
CA GLY A 15 -11.05 2.91 10.97
C GLY A 15 -11.09 1.38 11.00
N SER A 16 -12.14 0.81 10.38
CA SER A 16 -12.25 -0.65 10.21
C SER A 16 -11.16 -1.24 9.31
N LEU A 17 -10.55 -0.42 8.46
CA LEU A 17 -9.40 -0.76 7.65
C LEU A 17 -8.12 -0.22 8.31
N ARG A 18 -7.23 -1.12 8.70
CA ARG A 18 -5.92 -0.79 9.24
C ARG A 18 -4.98 -0.36 8.10
N LEU A 19 -4.34 0.79 8.22
CA LEU A 19 -3.25 1.20 7.35
C LEU A 19 -2.00 0.35 7.62
N LEU A 20 -1.50 -0.32 6.59
CA LEU A 20 -0.25 -1.08 6.66
C LEU A 20 0.94 -0.26 6.18
N ALA A 21 0.78 0.43 5.05
CA ALA A 21 1.84 1.23 4.46
C ALA A 21 1.31 2.31 3.52
N THR A 22 2.15 3.30 3.26
CA THR A 22 2.03 4.21 2.12
C THR A 22 3.13 3.90 1.11
N PHE A 23 2.85 4.09 -0.18
CA PHE A 23 3.83 3.80 -1.24
C PHE A 23 3.51 4.58 -2.52
N ASP A 24 4.50 4.66 -3.39
CA ASP A 24 4.34 5.19 -4.75
C ASP A 24 4.31 4.04 -5.76
N LEU A 25 3.50 4.18 -6.80
CA LEU A 25 3.33 3.20 -7.85
C LEU A 25 3.81 3.75 -9.18
N GLU A 26 4.81 3.08 -9.77
CA GLU A 26 5.16 3.21 -11.18
C GLU A 26 4.21 2.28 -11.94
N LEU A 27 3.13 2.82 -12.49
CA LEU A 27 2.13 2.02 -13.19
C LEU A 27 2.69 1.54 -14.53
N SER A 28 3.30 2.47 -15.28
CA SER A 28 4.06 2.26 -16.51
C SER A 28 5.23 3.25 -16.55
N ASP A 29 6.03 3.24 -17.62
CA ASP A 29 7.12 4.21 -17.78
C ASP A 29 6.62 5.65 -18.02
N GLN A 30 5.31 5.84 -18.23
CA GLN A 30 4.68 7.14 -18.48
C GLN A 30 3.87 7.66 -17.30
N ILE A 31 3.52 6.78 -16.34
CA ILE A 31 2.57 7.12 -15.27
C ILE A 31 3.11 6.67 -13.93
N ARG A 32 3.26 7.63 -13.01
CA ARG A 32 3.50 7.38 -11.59
C ARG A 32 2.37 7.96 -10.75
N LEU A 33 1.94 7.21 -9.75
CA LEU A 33 0.94 7.61 -8.77
C LEU A 33 1.61 7.65 -7.38
N TYR A 34 1.37 8.72 -6.65
CA TYR A 34 2.05 8.97 -5.38
C TYR A 34 1.10 8.77 -4.19
N GLY A 35 1.65 8.31 -3.07
CA GLY A 35 0.93 8.24 -1.79
C GLY A 35 -0.26 7.28 -1.78
N LEU A 36 -0.17 6.18 -2.52
CA LEU A 36 -1.12 5.07 -2.42
C LEU A 36 -1.04 4.44 -1.03
N ARG A 37 -2.16 3.87 -0.58
CA ARG A 37 -2.32 3.29 0.75
C ARG A 37 -2.61 1.81 0.63
N LEU A 38 -1.77 0.97 1.24
CA LEU A 38 -2.07 -0.44 1.46
C LEU A 38 -2.79 -0.59 2.79
N LEU A 39 -4.00 -1.13 2.75
CA LEU A 39 -4.88 -1.30 3.90
C LEU A 39 -5.16 -2.78 4.12
N GLN A 40 -5.52 -3.14 5.35
CA GLN A 40 -5.95 -4.49 5.73
C GLN A 40 -7.30 -4.42 6.44
N ALA A 41 -8.24 -5.21 5.94
CA ALA A 41 -9.53 -5.43 6.55
C ALA A 41 -9.43 -6.40 7.75
N PRO A 42 -10.45 -6.44 8.63
CA PRO A 42 -10.43 -7.31 9.81
C PRO A 42 -10.33 -8.81 9.47
N ASP A 43 -10.82 -9.21 8.30
CA ASP A 43 -10.72 -10.57 7.75
C ASP A 43 -9.32 -10.92 7.20
N GLY A 44 -8.37 -9.99 7.27
CA GLY A 44 -7.00 -10.15 6.77
C GLY A 44 -6.82 -9.78 5.30
N ARG A 45 -7.91 -9.53 4.56
CA ARG A 45 -7.83 -9.13 3.15
C ARG A 45 -7.14 -7.77 3.03
N ARG A 46 -6.19 -7.67 2.10
CA ARG A 46 -5.50 -6.41 1.78
C ARG A 46 -6.17 -5.72 0.60
N ILE A 47 -6.19 -4.39 0.61
CA ILE A 47 -6.78 -3.53 -0.43
C ILE A 47 -5.88 -2.30 -0.62
N VAL A 48 -5.78 -1.83 -1.86
CA VAL A 48 -5.10 -0.57 -2.18
C VAL A 48 -6.11 0.53 -2.46
N TYR A 49 -5.88 1.70 -1.86
CA TYR A 49 -6.55 2.95 -2.21
C TYR A 49 -5.58 3.98 -2.77
N ALA A 50 -6.03 4.73 -3.78
CA ALA A 50 -5.35 5.93 -4.24
C ALA A 50 -5.25 6.99 -3.14
N ALA A 51 -4.31 7.93 -3.30
CA ALA A 51 -4.24 9.11 -2.46
C ALA A 51 -5.57 9.89 -2.47
N GLN A 52 -5.75 10.73 -1.46
CA GLN A 52 -6.89 11.63 -1.36
C GLN A 52 -6.47 13.06 -1.68
N SER A 53 -7.37 13.78 -2.33
CA SER A 53 -7.36 15.23 -2.42
C SER A 53 -8.67 15.73 -1.81
N GLY A 54 -8.59 16.33 -0.62
CA GLY A 54 -9.75 16.64 0.20
C GLY A 54 -10.59 15.37 0.48
N SER A 55 -11.87 15.41 0.13
CA SER A 55 -12.81 14.31 0.35
C SER A 55 -12.79 13.24 -0.76
N ARG A 56 -12.03 13.42 -1.84
CA ARG A 56 -12.09 12.57 -3.04
C ARG A 56 -10.81 11.76 -3.24
N ARG A 57 -10.95 10.52 -3.73
CA ARG A 57 -9.82 9.72 -4.23
C ARG A 57 -9.33 10.30 -5.55
N THR A 58 -8.01 10.40 -5.70
CA THR A 58 -7.40 10.97 -6.92
C THR A 58 -7.46 10.03 -8.13
N ALA A 59 -7.67 8.74 -7.90
CA ALA A 59 -7.84 7.74 -8.95
C ALA A 59 -8.75 6.59 -8.49
N THR A 60 -9.31 5.89 -9.48
CA THR A 60 -9.96 4.59 -9.34
C THR A 60 -9.30 3.62 -10.31
N PHE A 61 -9.23 2.36 -9.94
CA PHE A 61 -8.70 1.29 -10.78
C PHE A 61 -9.82 0.30 -11.07
N ASP A 62 -9.80 -0.31 -12.26
CA ASP A 62 -10.66 -1.46 -12.50
C ASP A 62 -10.30 -2.61 -11.53
N PRO A 63 -11.21 -3.56 -11.26
CA PRO A 63 -10.99 -4.61 -10.27
C PRO A 63 -9.72 -5.44 -10.51
N LEU A 64 -9.40 -5.76 -11.76
CA LEU A 64 -8.24 -6.58 -12.10
C LEU A 64 -6.94 -5.82 -11.85
N LEU A 65 -6.88 -4.55 -12.23
CA LEU A 65 -5.72 -3.72 -11.93
C LEU A 65 -5.57 -3.48 -10.42
N ALA A 66 -6.65 -3.21 -9.71
CA ALA A 66 -6.65 -3.04 -8.26
C ALA A 66 -6.08 -4.27 -7.53
N GLU A 67 -6.48 -5.47 -7.96
CA GLU A 67 -5.96 -6.73 -7.43
C GLU A 67 -4.47 -6.88 -7.69
N ARG A 68 -4.00 -6.63 -8.92
CA ARG A 68 -2.57 -6.72 -9.26
C ARG A 68 -1.71 -5.73 -8.46
N ILE A 69 -2.19 -4.50 -8.29
CA ILE A 69 -1.49 -3.50 -7.46
C ILE A 69 -1.47 -3.96 -6.00
N THR A 70 -2.57 -4.51 -5.50
CA THR A 70 -2.68 -5.01 -4.13
C THR A 70 -1.74 -6.18 -3.87
N GLN A 71 -1.65 -7.14 -4.80
CA GLN A 71 -0.73 -8.28 -4.70
C GLN A 71 0.72 -7.79 -4.67
N LEU A 72 1.10 -6.92 -5.61
CA LEU A 72 2.45 -6.36 -5.68
C LEU A 72 2.83 -5.59 -4.39
N ALA A 73 1.96 -4.68 -3.94
CA ALA A 73 2.20 -3.93 -2.71
C ALA A 73 2.24 -4.82 -1.46
N SER A 74 1.42 -5.87 -1.43
CA SER A 74 1.40 -6.84 -0.33
C SER A 74 2.70 -7.63 -0.24
N GLN A 75 3.24 -8.07 -1.37
CA GLN A 75 4.52 -8.76 -1.44
C GLN A 75 5.65 -7.84 -0.96
N THR A 76 5.76 -6.64 -1.53
CA THR A 76 6.80 -5.67 -1.16
C THR A 76 6.72 -5.28 0.33
N TYR A 77 5.50 -5.11 0.87
CA TYR A 77 5.31 -4.86 2.29
C TYR A 77 5.84 -6.01 3.15
N SER A 78 5.45 -7.25 2.85
CA SER A 78 5.87 -8.43 3.60
C SER A 78 7.39 -8.59 3.59
N GLU A 79 8.04 -8.38 2.43
CA GLU A 79 9.50 -8.40 2.30
C GLU A 79 10.17 -7.33 3.17
N ALA A 80 9.68 -6.08 3.12
CA ALA A 80 10.21 -4.97 3.91
C ALA A 80 10.07 -5.21 5.42
N THR A 81 8.92 -5.74 5.87
CA THR A 81 8.70 -6.00 7.31
C THR A 81 9.44 -7.21 7.83
N THR A 82 9.67 -8.23 6.99
CA THR A 82 10.43 -9.43 7.37
C THR A 82 11.92 -9.09 7.49
N ALA A 83 12.46 -8.27 6.58
CA ALA A 83 13.83 -7.79 6.64
C ALA A 83 14.13 -6.93 7.89
N HIS A 84 13.16 -6.13 8.34
CA HIS A 84 13.31 -5.31 9.55
C HIS A 84 13.05 -6.08 10.86
N GLY A 85 12.39 -7.24 10.82
CA GLY A 85 12.21 -8.12 11.98
C GLY A 85 13.49 -8.81 12.47
N SER A 86 14.55 -8.84 11.65
CA SER A 86 15.81 -9.51 11.99
C SER A 86 16.83 -8.64 12.73
N ASN A 87 16.53 -7.35 12.99
CA ASN A 87 17.50 -6.38 13.53
C ASN A 87 17.11 -5.74 14.87
N SER A 88 16.23 -6.39 15.64
CA SER A 88 15.84 -5.91 16.98
C SER A 88 16.11 -6.96 18.06
N LYS A 89 17.39 -7.32 18.25
CA LYS A 89 17.91 -7.86 19.51
C LYS A 89 19.37 -7.42 19.70
N SER A 90 19.58 -6.43 20.57
CA SER A 90 20.80 -6.23 21.36
C SER A 90 20.39 -5.76 22.75
#